data_AF-A0AA43G1W1-F1
#
_entry.id   AF-A0AA43G1W1-F1
#
_cell.length_a   1.000
_cell.length_b   1.000
_cell.length_c   1.000
_cell.angle_alpha   90.00
_cell.angle_beta   90.00
_cell.angle_gamma   90.00
#
_symmetry.space_group_name_H-M   'P 1'
#
loop_
_entity.id
_entity.type
_entity.pdbx_description
1 polymer ?
#
loop_
_entity_poly.entity_id
_entity_poly.type
_entity_poly.pdbx_seq_one_letter_code
_entity_poly.pdbx_strand_id
1 'polypeptide(L)'
;MGRIKHRKEDSNKAIDASGRKIEKAIRGLAKETGQVIPKPQAKADFVIKGIGMRRGEEALIYRIPSHSKKTPFYEKGVTFPEFLLAYSQLKESGYFTRAWFNKSLSACAKEGACNFTTIGGVFSILDMAEYTSRATYQLKA
;
A
#
# COMPACT_ATOMS: atom_id res chain seq x y z
N MET A 1 29.30 -34.93 -11.81
CA MET A 1 27.90 -34.43 -11.80
C MET A 1 27.60 -33.76 -10.47
N GLY A 2 27.74 -32.43 -10.36
CA GLY A 2 27.40 -31.68 -9.15
C GLY A 2 26.03 -31.02 -9.29
N ARG A 3 25.03 -31.48 -8.53
CA ARG A 3 23.73 -30.81 -8.38
C ARG A 3 23.93 -29.52 -7.57
N ILE A 4 23.86 -28.37 -8.24
CA ILE A 4 23.69 -27.09 -7.57
C ILE A 4 22.25 -27.05 -7.05
N LYS A 5 22.07 -27.31 -5.75
CA LYS A 5 20.81 -27.03 -5.06
C LYS A 5 20.71 -25.52 -4.93
N HIS A 6 19.86 -24.88 -5.72
CA HIS A 6 19.42 -23.51 -5.42
C HIS A 6 18.69 -23.53 -4.08
N ARG A 7 19.41 -23.12 -3.03
CA ARG A 7 18.85 -22.71 -1.75
C ARG A 7 17.90 -21.56 -2.02
N LYS A 8 16.59 -21.84 -1.96
CA LYS A 8 15.57 -20.82 -1.68
C LYS A 8 15.74 -20.43 -0.21
N GLU A 9 16.76 -19.64 0.08
CA GLU A 9 16.94 -19.03 1.40
C GLU A 9 16.08 -17.76 1.46
N ASP A 10 15.18 -17.78 2.45
CA ASP A 10 14.74 -16.61 3.21
C ASP A 10 13.70 -15.67 2.59
N SER A 11 12.50 -16.20 2.29
CA SER A 11 11.29 -15.36 2.11
C SER A 11 10.29 -15.48 3.26
N ASN A 12 10.65 -16.12 4.38
CA ASN A 12 9.82 -16.17 5.58
C ASN A 12 10.47 -15.37 6.71
N LYS A 13 10.66 -14.07 6.47
CA LYS A 13 10.86 -13.13 7.58
C LYS A 13 9.56 -13.17 8.38
N ALA A 14 9.60 -13.78 9.56
CA ALA A 14 8.45 -13.78 10.46
C ALA A 14 7.98 -12.33 10.62
N ILE A 15 6.76 -12.04 10.13
CA ILE A 15 6.12 -10.75 10.35
C ILE A 15 6.06 -10.57 11.86
N ASP A 16 6.69 -9.51 12.38
CA ASP A 16 6.68 -9.26 13.82
C ASP A 16 5.25 -8.95 14.31
N ALA A 17 5.07 -8.83 15.63
CA ALA A 17 3.75 -8.56 16.19
C ALA A 17 3.12 -7.25 15.66
N SER A 18 3.95 -6.25 15.33
CA SER A 18 3.52 -4.97 14.77
C SER A 18 3.01 -5.14 13.34
N GLY A 19 3.75 -5.89 12.52
CA GLY A 19 3.38 -6.27 11.16
C GLY A 19 2.05 -7.04 11.09
N ARG A 20 1.83 -7.99 12.01
CA ARG A 20 0.54 -8.71 12.08
C ARG A 20 -0.62 -7.80 12.46
N LYS A 21 -0.38 -6.82 13.35
CA LYS A 21 -1.39 -5.85 13.76
C LYS A 21 -1.80 -4.94 12.60
N ILE A 22 -0.84 -4.43 11.83
CA ILE A 22 -1.15 -3.59 10.65
C ILE A 22 -1.87 -4.38 9.57
N GLU A 23 -1.45 -5.61 9.26
CA GLU A 23 -2.14 -6.42 8.26
C GLU A 23 -3.60 -6.68 8.66
N LYS A 24 -3.83 -7.04 9.93
CA LYS A 24 -5.19 -7.22 10.47
C LYS A 24 -6.02 -5.94 10.37
N ALA A 25 -5.42 -4.78 10.65
CA ALA A 25 -6.10 -3.49 10.55
C ALA A 25 -6.49 -3.17 9.10
N ILE A 26 -5.59 -3.36 8.13
CA ILE A 26 -5.87 -3.16 6.71
C ILE A 26 -6.94 -4.14 6.22
N ARG A 27 -6.90 -5.41 6.66
CA ARG A 27 -7.95 -6.40 6.35
C ARG A 27 -9.29 -6.01 6.97
N GLY A 28 -9.30 -5.37 8.14
CA GLY A 28 -10.50 -4.79 8.74
C GLY A 28 -11.06 -3.67 7.88
N LEU A 29 -10.21 -2.71 7.52
CA LEU A 29 -10.55 -1.59 6.64
C LEU A 29 -11.04 -2.05 5.25
N ALA A 30 -10.50 -3.15 4.72
CA ALA A 30 -10.95 -3.73 3.46
C ALA A 30 -12.42 -4.18 3.47
N LYS A 31 -13.02 -4.40 4.64
CA LYS A 31 -14.45 -4.74 4.77
C LYS A 31 -15.35 -3.51 4.61
N GLU A 32 -14.81 -2.31 4.79
CA GLU A 32 -15.52 -1.04 4.64
C GLU A 32 -15.53 -0.60 3.16
N THR A 33 -16.24 -1.36 2.34
CA THR A 33 -16.32 -1.06 0.90
C THR A 33 -16.96 0.31 0.67
N GLY A 34 -16.35 1.13 -0.19
CA GLY A 34 -16.77 2.51 -0.45
C GLY A 34 -16.06 3.55 0.41
N GLN A 35 -15.30 3.14 1.45
CA GLN A 35 -14.54 4.07 2.28
C GLN A 35 -13.56 4.89 1.42
N VAL A 36 -13.62 6.22 1.58
CA VAL A 36 -12.75 7.15 0.85
C VAL A 36 -11.35 7.13 1.46
N ILE A 37 -10.34 7.00 0.61
CA ILE A 37 -8.93 7.04 0.97
C ILE A 37 -8.46 8.50 0.92
N PRO A 38 -8.00 9.07 2.04
CA PRO A 38 -7.60 10.47 2.10
C PRO A 38 -6.37 10.71 1.24
N LYS A 39 -6.52 11.58 0.24
CA LYS A 39 -5.47 11.99 -0.68
C LYS A 39 -5.53 13.51 -0.85
N PRO A 40 -4.80 14.28 -0.03
CA PRO A 40 -4.97 15.74 0.06
C PRO A 40 -4.82 16.51 -1.26
N GLN A 41 -4.11 15.94 -2.24
CA GLN A 41 -3.89 16.56 -3.55
C GLN A 41 -4.74 15.94 -4.68
N ALA A 42 -5.57 14.94 -4.39
CA ALA A 42 -6.42 14.32 -5.40
C ALA A 42 -7.66 15.18 -5.66
N LYS A 43 -8.06 15.28 -6.93
CA LYS A 43 -9.27 16.01 -7.34
C LYS A 43 -10.53 15.13 -7.38
N ALA A 44 -10.39 13.87 -7.01
CA ALA A 44 -11.46 12.88 -7.09
C ALA A 44 -11.26 11.83 -6.00
N ASP A 45 -12.36 11.18 -5.62
CA ASP A 45 -12.35 10.19 -4.54
C ASP A 45 -11.75 8.87 -5.00
N PHE A 46 -10.90 8.30 -4.16
CA PHE A 46 -10.38 6.96 -4.31
C PHE A 46 -11.01 6.11 -3.23
N VAL A 47 -11.70 5.04 -3.59
CA VAL A 47 -12.51 4.29 -2.63
C VAL A 47 -12.06 2.86 -2.50
N ILE A 48 -12.13 2.32 -1.29
CA ILE A 48 -11.82 0.92 -1.00
C ILE A 48 -12.86 0.02 -1.66
N LYS A 49 -12.41 -0.98 -2.39
CA LYS A 49 -13.27 -2.04 -2.95
C LYS A 49 -13.26 -3.29 -2.06
N GLY A 50 -12.12 -3.61 -1.46
CA GLY A 50 -11.93 -4.77 -0.60
C GLY A 50 -10.66 -5.55 -0.92
N ILE A 51 -10.64 -6.84 -0.60
CA ILE A 51 -9.48 -7.71 -0.84
C ILE A 51 -9.56 -8.32 -2.25
N GLY A 52 -8.42 -8.40 -2.91
CA GLY A 52 -8.25 -9.09 -4.19
C GLY A 52 -6.80 -9.48 -4.39
N MET A 53 -6.40 -9.68 -5.65
CA MET A 53 -5.04 -10.12 -5.99
C MET A 53 -4.29 -9.09 -6.85
N ARG A 54 -3.01 -8.89 -6.56
CA ARG A 54 -2.06 -8.16 -7.42
C ARG A 54 -0.69 -8.82 -7.35
N ARG A 55 -0.02 -8.97 -8.50
CA ARG A 55 1.33 -9.58 -8.57
C ARG A 55 1.42 -10.98 -7.90
N GLY A 56 0.32 -11.74 -7.92
CA GLY A 56 0.26 -13.07 -7.28
C GLY A 56 0.00 -13.06 -5.77
N GLU A 57 -0.10 -11.89 -5.15
CA GLU A 57 -0.29 -11.72 -3.71
C GLU A 57 -1.65 -11.10 -3.39
N GLU A 58 -2.14 -11.37 -2.17
CA GLU A 58 -3.32 -10.67 -1.66
C GLU A 58 -3.04 -9.16 -1.51
N ALA A 59 -4.04 -8.36 -1.88
CA ALA A 59 -3.94 -6.91 -1.97
C ALA A 59 -5.22 -6.21 -1.54
N LEU A 60 -5.05 -5.02 -0.96
CA LEU A 60 -6.14 -4.06 -0.84
C LEU A 60 -6.41 -3.46 -2.21
N ILE A 61 -7.61 -3.67 -2.73
CA ILE A 61 -8.07 -3.14 -4.01
C ILE A 61 -8.86 -1.86 -3.77
N TYR A 62 -8.59 -0.85 -4.59
CA TYR A 62 -9.29 0.42 -4.57
C TYR A 62 -9.71 0.83 -5.98
N ARG A 63 -10.80 1.61 -6.06
CA ARG A 63 -11.33 2.18 -7.30
C ARG A 63 -10.87 3.61 -7.48
N ILE A 64 -10.64 3.94 -8.75
CA ILE A 64 -10.23 5.26 -9.23
C ILE A 64 -11.25 5.70 -10.28
N PRO A 65 -11.82 6.90 -10.17
CA PRO A 65 -12.70 7.44 -11.20
C PRO A 65 -12.00 7.50 -12.54
N SER A 66 -12.72 7.09 -13.58
CA SER A 66 -12.25 7.10 -14.95
C SER A 66 -12.86 8.28 -15.69
N HIS A 67 -12.09 8.87 -16.61
CA HIS A 67 -12.61 9.87 -17.55
C HIS A 67 -13.28 9.23 -18.79
N SER A 68 -13.27 7.90 -18.89
CA SER A 68 -13.88 7.17 -20.00
C SER A 68 -15.39 7.03 -19.82
N LYS A 69 -16.14 7.30 -20.90
CA LYS A 69 -17.59 7.03 -20.96
C LYS A 69 -17.93 5.53 -20.93
N LYS A 70 -16.98 4.65 -21.27
CA LYS A 70 -17.20 3.19 -21.37
C LYS A 70 -16.96 2.44 -20.06
N THR A 71 -16.16 3.01 -19.16
CA THR A 71 -15.80 2.37 -17.90
C THR A 71 -15.72 3.44 -16.84
N PRO A 72 -16.62 3.45 -15.84
CA PRO A 72 -16.72 4.53 -14.86
C PRO A 72 -15.56 4.56 -13.86
N PHE A 73 -14.83 3.44 -13.69
CA PHE A 73 -13.69 3.35 -12.78
C PHE A 73 -12.62 2.37 -13.24
N TYR A 74 -11.40 2.56 -12.74
CA TYR A 74 -10.31 1.58 -12.81
C TYR A 74 -10.01 1.03 -11.42
N GLU A 75 -9.43 -0.17 -11.36
CA GLU A 75 -9.06 -0.81 -10.12
C GLU A 75 -7.55 -1.02 -10.04
N LYS A 76 -6.96 -0.63 -8.92
CA LYS A 76 -5.55 -0.89 -8.61
C LYS A 76 -5.45 -1.50 -7.23
N GLY A 77 -4.28 -2.03 -6.90
CA GLY A 77 -4.06 -2.58 -5.57
C GLY A 77 -2.65 -2.46 -5.05
N VAL A 78 -2.56 -2.52 -3.73
CA VAL A 78 -1.31 -2.58 -2.98
C VAL A 78 -1.33 -3.88 -2.20
N THR A 79 -0.29 -4.69 -2.34
CA THR A 79 -0.22 -6.00 -1.70
C THR A 79 0.07 -5.85 -0.22
N PHE A 80 -0.33 -6.83 0.60
CA PHE A 80 -0.01 -6.79 2.03
C PHE A 80 1.50 -6.72 2.30
N PRO A 81 2.38 -7.48 1.59
CA PRO A 81 3.83 -7.30 1.71
C PRO A 81 4.32 -5.88 1.42
N GLU A 82 3.73 -5.18 0.44
CA GLU A 82 4.08 -3.79 0.14
C GLU A 82 3.67 -2.83 1.24
N PHE A 83 2.51 -3.04 1.86
CA PHE A 83 2.10 -2.28 3.05
C PHE A 83 3.04 -2.53 4.23
N LEU A 84 3.44 -3.78 4.48
CA LEU A 84 4.36 -4.13 5.55
C LEU A 84 5.72 -3.44 5.37
N LEU A 85 6.27 -3.48 4.15
CA LEU A 85 7.51 -2.79 3.82
C LEU A 85 7.39 -1.27 4.01
N ALA A 86 6.30 -0.67 3.56
CA ALA A 86 6.06 0.77 3.72
C ALA A 86 5.90 1.16 5.20
N TYR A 87 5.25 0.31 6.00
CA TYR A 87 5.07 0.53 7.43
C TYR A 87 6.38 0.38 8.20
N SER A 88 7.21 -0.62 7.88
CA SER A 88 8.56 -0.73 8.43
C SER A 88 9.38 0.53 8.15
N GLN A 89 9.36 1.03 6.90
CA GLN A 89 10.03 2.29 6.55
C GLN A 89 9.51 3.48 7.37
N LEU A 90 8.20 3.61 7.49
CA LEU A 90 7.57 4.69 8.25
C LEU A 90 8.01 4.64 9.73
N LYS A 91 8.06 3.45 10.32
CA LYS A 91 8.49 3.24 11.71
C LYS A 91 9.98 3.49 11.92
N GLU A 92 10.82 3.05 11.00
CA GLU A 92 12.29 3.15 11.11
C GLU A 92 12.79 4.58 10.88
N SER A 93 12.26 5.25 9.86
CA SER A 93 12.75 6.59 9.47
C SER A 93 11.90 7.74 10.02
N GLY A 94 10.68 7.44 10.49
CA GLY A 94 9.65 8.44 10.77
C GLY A 94 8.93 8.96 9.53
N TYR A 95 9.31 8.55 8.30
CA TYR A 95 8.77 9.10 7.06
C TYR A 95 8.49 8.05 5.99
N PHE A 96 7.38 8.22 5.28
CA PHE A 96 7.08 7.51 4.04
C PHE A 96 7.06 8.51 2.87
N THR A 97 8.12 8.50 2.07
CA THR A 97 8.34 9.47 0.98
C THR A 97 8.14 8.83 -0.39
N ARG A 98 7.78 9.66 -1.38
CA ARG A 98 7.66 9.22 -2.78
C ARG A 98 8.97 8.68 -3.34
N ALA A 99 10.09 9.30 -2.98
CA ALA A 99 11.41 8.88 -3.43
C ALA A 99 11.73 7.46 -2.96
N TRP A 100 11.49 7.19 -1.67
CA TRP A 100 11.64 5.83 -1.12
C TRP A 100 10.67 4.85 -1.79
N PHE A 101 9.40 5.21 -1.93
CA PHE A 101 8.38 4.38 -2.57
C PHE A 101 8.78 3.95 -3.99
N ASN A 102 9.22 4.90 -4.82
CA ASN A 102 9.61 4.61 -6.21
C ASN A 102 10.81 3.66 -6.28
N LYS A 103 11.76 3.80 -5.35
CA LYS A 103 12.98 2.96 -5.28
C LYS A 103 12.67 1.57 -4.74
N SER A 104 12.02 1.50 -3.58
CA SER A 104 11.86 0.28 -2.78
C SER A 104 10.65 -0.56 -3.20
N LEU A 105 9.57 0.07 -3.69
CA LEU A 105 8.34 -0.58 -4.14
C LEU A 105 8.11 -0.39 -5.64
N SER A 106 9.17 -0.59 -6.44
CA SER A 106 9.16 -0.25 -7.87
C SER A 106 8.08 -0.97 -8.68
N ALA A 107 7.75 -2.23 -8.35
CA ALA A 107 6.66 -2.95 -9.01
C ALA A 107 5.28 -2.33 -8.72
N CYS A 108 5.03 -1.92 -7.47
CA CYS A 108 3.85 -1.18 -7.05
C CYS A 108 3.77 0.19 -7.75
N ALA A 109 4.90 0.89 -7.83
CA ALA A 109 5.01 2.19 -8.49
C ALA A 109 4.70 2.11 -10.00
N LYS A 110 5.17 1.04 -10.67
CA LYS A 110 4.91 0.78 -12.10
C LYS A 110 3.44 0.51 -12.40
N GLU A 111 2.68 -0.14 -11.50
CA GLU A 111 1.22 -0.27 -11.66
C GLU A 111 0.53 1.11 -11.58
N GLY A 112 1.02 1.99 -10.72
CA GLY A 112 0.51 3.34 -10.67
C GLY A 112 1.15 4.24 -9.63
N ALA A 113 1.53 5.43 -10.07
CA ALA A 113 1.93 6.56 -9.24
C ALA A 113 0.95 6.89 -8.08
N CYS A 114 -0.33 6.54 -8.21
CA CYS A 114 -1.36 6.74 -7.18
C CYS A 114 -1.24 5.76 -6.00
N ASN A 115 -0.55 4.63 -6.14
CA ASN A 115 -0.33 3.65 -5.05
C ASN A 115 0.42 4.28 -3.87
N PHE A 116 1.38 5.17 -4.11
CA PHE A 116 2.04 5.94 -3.04
C PHE A 116 1.03 6.65 -2.12
N THR A 117 0.16 7.48 -2.72
CA THR A 117 -0.85 8.21 -1.96
C THR A 117 -1.93 7.30 -1.38
N THR A 118 -2.16 6.12 -1.96
CA THR A 118 -3.04 5.10 -1.37
C THR A 118 -2.46 4.56 -0.08
N ILE A 119 -1.17 4.20 -0.08
CA ILE A 119 -0.49 3.68 1.11
C ILE A 119 -0.54 4.73 2.23
N GLY A 120 -0.10 5.96 1.93
CA GLY A 120 -0.12 7.04 2.92
C GLY A 120 -1.53 7.35 3.42
N GLY A 121 -2.53 7.38 2.54
CA GLY A 121 -3.92 7.60 2.93
C GLY A 121 -4.50 6.49 3.80
N VAL A 122 -4.17 5.22 3.55
CA VAL A 122 -4.55 4.10 4.42
C VAL A 122 -3.89 4.23 5.79
N PHE A 123 -2.59 4.59 5.85
CA PHE A 123 -1.94 4.86 7.12
C PHE A 123 -2.57 6.04 7.88
N SER A 124 -3.08 7.04 7.18
CA SER A 124 -3.84 8.14 7.81
C SER A 124 -5.19 7.69 8.34
N ILE A 125 -5.94 6.84 7.63
CA ILE A 125 -7.20 6.27 8.17
C ILE A 125 -6.94 5.48 9.45
N LEU A 126 -5.84 4.72 9.48
CA LEU A 126 -5.47 3.88 10.62
C LEU A 126 -4.76 4.64 11.75
N ASP A 127 -4.72 5.98 11.66
CA ASP A 127 -4.09 6.89 12.61
C ASP A 127 -2.59 6.67 12.86
N MET A 128 -1.88 6.19 11.83
CA MET A 128 -0.45 5.86 11.91
C MET A 128 0.44 6.92 11.28
N ALA A 129 -0.08 7.65 10.30
CA ALA A 129 0.68 8.66 9.60
C ALA A 129 -0.17 9.87 9.26
N GLU A 130 0.45 11.04 9.27
CA GLU A 130 -0.15 12.27 8.79
C GLU A 130 0.52 12.72 7.49
N TYR A 131 -0.26 13.34 6.61
CA TYR A 131 0.27 13.99 5.43
C TYR A 131 0.82 15.36 5.84
N THR A 132 2.13 15.55 5.72
CA THR A 132 2.78 16.79 6.16
C THR A 132 3.14 17.71 4.99
N SER A 133 3.47 17.15 3.84
CA SER A 133 3.84 17.94 2.66
C SER A 133 3.74 17.11 1.37
N ARG A 134 3.90 17.79 0.23
CA ARG A 134 3.93 17.13 -1.07
C ARG A 134 4.93 15.98 -1.05
N ALA A 135 4.43 14.79 -1.41
CA ALA A 135 5.22 13.57 -1.54
C ALA A 135 5.76 12.98 -0.22
N THR A 136 5.22 13.37 0.93
CA THR A 136 5.69 12.94 2.25
C THR A 136 4.53 12.69 3.22
N TYR A 137 4.59 11.55 3.89
CA TYR A 137 3.80 11.24 5.08
C TYR A 137 4.76 11.04 6.26
N GLN A 138 4.39 11.52 7.44
CA GLN A 138 5.18 11.40 8.67
C GLN A 138 4.48 10.47 9.65
N LEU A 139 5.26 9.69 10.40
CA LEU A 139 4.76 8.84 11.48
C LEU A 139 4.08 9.72 12.52
N LYS A 140 2.85 9.37 12.89
CA LYS A 140 2.12 10.07 13.94
C LYS A 140 2.70 9.66 15.31
N ALA A 141 3.00 10.65 16.14
CA ALA A 141 3.58 10.48 17.48
C ALA A 141 2.57 9.92 18.49
#